data_AF-A0A3M6Y097-F1
#
_entry.id   AF-A0A3M6Y097-F1
#
_cell.length_a   1.000
_cell.length_b   1.000
_cell.length_c   1.000
_cell.angle_alpha   90.00
_cell.angle_beta   90.00
_cell.angle_gamma   90.00
#
_symmetry.space_group_name_H-M   'P 1'
#
loop_
_entity.id
_entity.type
_entity.pdbx_description
1 polymer ?
#
loop_
_entity_poly.entity_id
_entity_poly.type
_entity_poly.pdbx_seq_one_letter_code
_entity_poly.pdbx_strand_id
1 'polypeptide(L)'
;RLNRGNLILPNLVQSAKSSGLSDVILLHEHRGTPTAMTISHFPHGPTASFSLHNVVLRHDIPNASRGTVSESYPHLIFEGFSTQLGKRVVKILQHLFPPRDGTAKLGNRVVTFKNIEDSIEVRHHVFVKTGYQSVELAEVGPRMTMRLFEIRQGTAESKEGDVEWALSQYTRTSKKKDYL
;
A
#
# COMPACT_ATOMS: atom_id res chain seq x y z
N ARG A 1 3.14 -6.27 13.74
CA ARG A 1 4.28 -6.96 13.08
C ARG A 1 4.38 -8.35 13.68
N LEU A 2 4.46 -9.39 12.84
CA LEU A 2 4.61 -10.78 13.27
C LEU A 2 5.92 -11.33 12.71
N ASN A 3 6.69 -12.05 13.52
CA ASN A 3 7.87 -12.77 13.03
C ASN A 3 7.40 -14.07 12.36
N ARG A 4 7.75 -14.26 11.08
CA ARG A 4 7.30 -15.43 10.30
C ARG A 4 7.88 -16.74 10.83
N GLY A 5 9.20 -16.82 11.03
CA GLY A 5 9.86 -18.05 11.47
C GLY A 5 9.43 -19.27 10.64
N ASN A 6 9.04 -20.34 11.32
CA ASN A 6 8.56 -21.59 10.72
C ASN A 6 7.04 -21.61 10.46
N LEU A 7 6.34 -20.46 10.51
CA LEU A 7 4.90 -20.39 10.24
C LEU A 7 4.60 -20.66 8.76
N ILE A 8 3.87 -21.74 8.51
CA ILE A 8 3.31 -22.03 7.19
C ILE A 8 2.16 -21.07 6.87
N LEU A 9 2.01 -20.73 5.59
CA LEU A 9 1.06 -19.72 5.13
C LEU A 9 -0.40 -20.07 5.47
N PRO A 10 -0.90 -21.31 5.30
CA PRO A 10 -2.27 -21.68 5.69
C PRO A 10 -2.57 -21.39 7.17
N ASN A 11 -1.66 -21.78 8.06
CA ASN A 11 -1.83 -21.55 9.50
C ASN A 11 -1.82 -20.05 9.85
N LEU A 12 -1.02 -19.25 9.14
CA LEU A 12 -1.02 -17.80 9.30
C LEU A 12 -2.37 -17.19 8.90
N VAL A 13 -2.92 -17.62 7.76
CA VAL A 13 -4.23 -17.17 7.23
C VAL A 13 -5.36 -17.59 8.16
N GLN A 14 -5.34 -18.83 8.66
CA GLN A 14 -6.31 -19.34 9.63
C GLN A 14 -6.26 -18.56 10.95
N SER A 15 -5.05 -18.30 11.47
CA SER A 15 -4.84 -17.51 12.69
C SER A 15 -5.29 -16.06 12.53
N ALA A 16 -5.06 -15.45 11.36
CA ALA A 16 -5.55 -14.11 11.06
C ALA A 16 -7.08 -14.05 11.04
N LYS A 17 -7.73 -15.04 10.42
CA LYS A 17 -9.20 -15.18 10.40
C LYS A 17 -9.77 -15.37 11.81
N SER A 18 -9.20 -16.28 12.60
CA SER A 18 -9.68 -16.55 13.98
C SER A 18 -9.49 -15.36 14.91
N SER A 19 -8.47 -14.54 14.66
CA SER A 19 -8.18 -13.34 15.44
C SER A 19 -8.98 -12.11 14.97
N GLY A 20 -9.81 -12.25 13.92
CA GLY A 20 -10.61 -11.16 13.38
C GLY A 20 -9.79 -10.03 12.75
N LEU A 21 -8.60 -10.31 12.22
CA LEU A 21 -7.80 -9.31 11.52
C LEU A 21 -8.49 -8.90 10.21
N SER A 22 -8.44 -7.61 9.87
CA SER A 22 -8.96 -7.11 8.59
C SER A 22 -8.05 -7.49 7.43
N ASP A 23 -6.73 -7.41 7.62
CA ASP A 23 -5.76 -7.47 6.53
C ASP A 23 -4.46 -8.14 6.96
N VAL A 24 -3.81 -8.83 6.01
CA VAL A 24 -2.41 -9.25 6.14
C VAL A 24 -1.62 -8.69 4.96
N ILE A 25 -0.46 -8.12 5.27
CA ILE A 25 0.50 -7.64 4.29
C ILE A 25 1.74 -8.53 4.37
N LEU A 26 2.07 -9.18 3.26
CA LEU A 26 3.29 -9.97 3.09
C LEU A 26 4.32 -9.16 2.31
N LEU A 27 5.56 -9.18 2.78
CA LEU A 27 6.68 -8.54 2.11
C LEU A 27 7.69 -9.60 1.65
N HIS A 28 8.15 -9.44 0.42
CA HIS A 28 9.26 -10.21 -0.15
C HIS A 28 10.45 -9.28 -0.34
N GLU A 29 11.65 -9.80 -0.13
CA GLU A 29 12.90 -9.08 -0.33
C GLU A 29 13.84 -9.83 -1.25
N HIS A 30 14.77 -9.08 -1.83
CA HIS A 30 15.93 -9.59 -2.53
C HIS A 30 17.17 -8.90 -1.96
N ARG A 31 18.06 -9.69 -1.32
CA ARG A 31 19.33 -9.20 -0.75
C ARG A 31 19.17 -7.96 0.15
N GLY A 32 18.16 -7.99 1.03
CA GLY A 32 17.86 -6.90 1.98
C GLY A 32 17.05 -5.73 1.41
N THR A 33 16.70 -5.74 0.12
CA THR A 33 15.82 -4.73 -0.48
C THR A 33 14.42 -5.31 -0.73
N PRO A 34 13.32 -4.69 -0.25
CA PRO A 34 11.96 -5.15 -0.53
C PRO A 34 11.63 -5.09 -2.03
N THR A 35 11.08 -6.16 -2.59
CA THR A 35 10.79 -6.29 -4.04
C THR A 35 9.33 -6.57 -4.36
N ALA A 36 8.56 -7.14 -3.43
CA ALA A 36 7.13 -7.34 -3.62
C ALA A 36 6.35 -7.17 -2.33
N MET A 37 5.10 -6.73 -2.47
CA MET A 37 4.13 -6.58 -1.41
C MET A 37 2.83 -7.25 -1.84
N THR A 38 2.27 -8.09 -0.97
CA THR A 38 0.97 -8.72 -1.20
C THR A 38 0.04 -8.32 -0.07
N ILE A 39 -1.10 -7.75 -0.42
CA ILE A 39 -2.11 -7.24 0.51
C ILE A 39 -3.34 -8.13 0.37
N SER A 40 -3.70 -8.86 1.43
CA SER A 40 -4.84 -9.78 1.45
C SER A 40 -5.86 -9.30 2.48
N HIS A 41 -7.05 -8.98 2.01
CA HIS A 41 -8.20 -8.61 2.84
C HIS A 41 -8.93 -9.86 3.36
N PHE A 42 -9.28 -9.88 4.63
CA PHE A 42 -10.03 -10.94 5.31
C PHE A 42 -11.47 -10.52 5.58
N PRO A 43 -12.41 -11.48 5.77
CA PRO A 43 -12.22 -12.93 5.80
C PRO A 43 -12.13 -13.60 4.41
N HIS A 44 -12.73 -12.99 3.38
CA HIS A 44 -12.81 -13.52 2.01
C HIS A 44 -12.54 -12.43 0.96
N GLY A 45 -11.80 -11.38 1.33
CA GLY A 45 -11.54 -10.24 0.48
C GLY A 45 -10.53 -10.53 -0.64
N PRO A 46 -10.25 -9.54 -1.49
CA PRO A 46 -9.28 -9.69 -2.57
C PRO A 46 -7.85 -9.70 -2.04
N THR A 47 -6.98 -10.31 -2.83
CA THR A 47 -5.53 -10.21 -2.68
C THR A 47 -4.97 -9.37 -3.83
N ALA A 48 -4.31 -8.26 -3.51
CA ALA A 48 -3.60 -7.42 -4.46
C ALA A 48 -2.09 -7.60 -4.29
N SER A 49 -1.41 -7.92 -5.39
CA SER A 49 0.02 -8.14 -5.40
C SER A 49 0.72 -7.05 -6.22
N PHE A 50 1.72 -6.45 -5.60
CA PHE A 50 2.49 -5.34 -6.11
C PHE A 50 3.97 -5.69 -6.17
N SER A 51 4.63 -5.29 -7.25
CA SER A 51 6.09 -5.22 -7.30
C SER A 51 6.54 -3.85 -6.77
N LEU A 52 7.58 -3.84 -5.96
CA LEU A 52 8.15 -2.63 -5.36
C LEU A 52 9.44 -2.25 -6.11
N HIS A 53 9.54 -0.97 -6.45
CA HIS A 53 10.67 -0.37 -7.15
C HIS A 53 11.09 0.92 -6.43
N ASN A 54 12.33 1.35 -6.64
CA ASN A 54 12.88 2.60 -6.09
C ASN A 54 12.62 2.75 -4.58
N VAL A 55 12.77 1.64 -3.84
CA VAL A 55 12.51 1.61 -2.41
C VAL A 55 13.64 2.32 -1.68
N VAL A 56 13.31 3.43 -1.00
CA VAL A 56 14.20 4.10 -0.06
C VAL A 56 13.66 3.84 1.34
N LEU A 57 14.43 3.12 2.14
CA LEU A 57 14.03 2.75 3.48
C LEU A 57 14.10 3.98 4.40
N ARG A 58 13.25 4.00 5.41
CA ARG A 58 13.18 5.16 6.34
C ARG A 58 14.54 5.49 6.98
N HIS A 59 15.35 4.48 7.28
CA HIS A 59 16.65 4.69 7.91
C HIS A 59 17.69 5.35 6.99
N ASP A 60 17.47 5.28 5.67
CA ASP A 60 18.33 5.90 4.66
C ASP A 60 17.92 7.34 4.33
N ILE A 61 16.74 7.79 4.79
CA ILE A 61 16.24 9.13 4.51
C ILE A 61 16.98 10.15 5.41
N PRO A 62 17.59 11.20 4.83
CA PRO A 62 18.24 12.25 5.61
C PRO A 62 17.28 12.87 6.62
N ASN A 63 17.73 13.04 7.87
CA ASN A 63 16.94 13.59 8.98
C ASN A 63 15.75 12.73 9.46
N ALA A 64 15.38 11.63 8.80
CA ALA A 64 14.27 10.78 9.26
C ALA A 64 14.59 10.02 10.56
N SER A 65 15.88 9.80 10.85
CA SER A 65 16.38 9.21 12.10
C SER A 65 16.31 10.15 13.31
N ARG A 66 16.05 11.46 13.11
CA ARG A 66 16.02 12.46 14.19
C ARG A 66 14.70 12.53 14.97
N GLY A 67 13.67 11.77 14.60
CA GLY A 67 12.38 11.83 15.28
C GLY A 67 11.58 10.52 15.25
N THR A 68 10.66 10.38 16.19
CA THR A 68 9.60 9.35 16.14
C THR A 68 8.53 9.78 15.14
N VAL A 69 7.95 8.82 14.41
CA VAL A 69 6.86 9.12 13.47
C VAL A 69 5.56 9.24 14.26
N SER A 70 4.77 10.29 13.98
CA SER A 70 3.45 10.42 14.58
C SER A 70 2.54 9.24 14.22
N GLU A 71 1.93 8.61 15.22
CA GLU A 71 0.94 7.53 15.06
C GLU A 71 -0.48 8.05 14.83
N SER A 72 -0.65 9.36 14.61
CA SER A 72 -1.94 9.93 14.26
C SER A 72 -2.50 9.32 12.98
N TYR A 73 -3.84 9.30 12.87
CA TYR A 73 -4.54 8.80 11.70
C TYR A 73 -4.20 9.67 10.49
N PRO A 74 -3.56 9.10 9.45
CA PRO A 74 -3.10 9.87 8.31
C PRO A 74 -4.28 10.32 7.45
N HIS A 75 -4.12 11.47 6.80
CA HIS A 75 -4.91 11.81 5.63
C HIS A 75 -4.41 11.01 4.43
N LEU A 76 -5.33 10.53 3.60
CA LEU A 76 -4.99 9.78 2.39
C LEU A 76 -5.31 10.63 1.16
N ILE A 77 -4.36 10.70 0.24
CA ILE A 77 -4.54 11.36 -1.05
C ILE A 77 -4.33 10.32 -2.13
N PHE A 78 -5.31 10.15 -3.01
CA PHE A 78 -5.22 9.30 -4.19
C PHE A 78 -5.33 10.19 -5.44
N GLU A 79 -4.27 10.26 -6.23
CA GLU A 79 -4.19 11.08 -7.44
C GLU A 79 -3.95 10.19 -8.67
N GLY A 80 -4.66 10.44 -9.77
CA GLY A 80 -4.45 9.74 -11.03
C GLY A 80 -5.12 8.36 -11.16
N PHE A 81 -6.04 7.99 -10.27
CA PHE A 81 -6.83 6.75 -10.38
C PHE A 81 -8.19 7.06 -11.00
N SER A 82 -8.34 6.81 -12.31
CA SER A 82 -9.52 7.22 -13.07
C SER A 82 -10.42 6.06 -13.46
N THR A 83 -9.84 4.88 -13.69
CA THR A 83 -10.55 3.72 -14.22
C THR A 83 -11.31 2.97 -13.12
N GLN A 84 -12.12 1.98 -13.50
CA GLN A 84 -12.78 1.10 -12.53
C GLN A 84 -11.78 0.26 -11.74
N LEU A 85 -10.71 -0.22 -12.40
CA LEU A 85 -9.62 -0.93 -11.74
C LEU A 85 -8.86 0.02 -10.79
N GLY A 86 -8.62 1.26 -11.20
CA GLY A 86 -8.04 2.30 -10.34
C GLY A 86 -8.85 2.50 -9.07
N LYS A 87 -10.16 2.68 -9.19
CA LYS A 87 -11.09 2.79 -8.05
C LYS A 87 -11.07 1.54 -7.16
N ARG A 88 -10.94 0.35 -7.76
CA ARG A 88 -10.79 -0.91 -7.02
C ARG A 88 -9.51 -0.92 -6.18
N VAL A 89 -8.38 -0.52 -6.77
CA VAL A 89 -7.09 -0.42 -6.07
C VAL A 89 -7.13 0.63 -4.96
N VAL A 90 -7.71 1.80 -5.22
CA VAL A 90 -7.94 2.83 -4.20
C VAL A 90 -8.75 2.26 -3.03
N LYS A 91 -9.82 1.50 -3.32
CA LYS A 91 -10.64 0.86 -2.29
C LYS A 91 -9.84 -0.13 -1.45
N ILE A 92 -8.99 -0.96 -2.06
CA ILE A 92 -8.11 -1.90 -1.36
C ILE A 92 -7.14 -1.13 -0.44
N LEU A 93 -6.43 -0.13 -0.98
CA LEU A 93 -5.42 0.62 -0.24
C LEU A 93 -5.98 1.50 0.87
N GLN A 94 -7.13 2.16 0.66
CA GLN A 94 -7.70 3.09 1.64
C GLN A 94 -8.21 2.37 2.90
N HIS A 95 -8.71 1.14 2.76
CA HIS A 95 -9.27 0.37 3.88
C HIS A 95 -8.20 -0.29 4.77
N LEU A 96 -6.92 -0.14 4.42
CA LEU A 96 -5.80 -0.49 5.31
C LEU A 96 -5.61 0.52 6.44
N PHE A 97 -6.23 1.68 6.33
CA PHE A 97 -6.12 2.76 7.29
C PHE A 97 -7.41 2.89 8.11
N PRO A 98 -7.30 3.29 9.39
CA PRO A 98 -8.47 3.48 10.23
C PRO A 98 -9.35 4.62 9.70
N PRO A 99 -10.68 4.50 9.83
CA PRO A 99 -11.59 5.57 9.45
C PRO A 99 -11.33 6.80 10.32
N ARG A 100 -11.35 7.97 9.68
CA ARG A 100 -11.12 9.25 10.34
C ARG A 100 -12.47 9.90 10.67
N ASP A 101 -12.61 10.36 11.92
CA ASP A 101 -13.79 11.14 12.34
C ASP A 101 -13.75 12.54 11.70
N GLY A 102 -14.86 12.94 11.08
CA GLY A 102 -15.00 14.25 10.42
C GLY A 102 -15.02 15.43 11.39
N THR A 103 -15.26 15.18 12.68
CA THR A 103 -15.27 16.20 13.75
C THR A 103 -13.91 16.39 14.42
N ALA A 104 -12.97 15.47 14.20
CA ALA A 104 -11.67 15.49 14.86
C ALA A 104 -10.74 16.56 14.27
N LYS A 105 -9.93 17.19 15.14
CA LYS A 105 -8.90 18.17 14.75
C LYS A 105 -8.06 17.66 13.57
N LEU A 106 -7.81 18.53 12.59
CA LEU A 106 -7.01 18.22 11.41
C LEU A 106 -5.66 17.63 11.84
N GLY A 107 -5.40 16.38 11.44
CA GLY A 107 -4.13 15.70 11.72
C GLY A 107 -3.05 16.22 10.80
N ASN A 108 -1.81 16.18 11.26
CA ASN A 108 -0.64 16.75 10.58
C ASN A 108 0.11 15.72 9.73
N ARG A 109 -0.52 14.60 9.38
CA ARG A 109 0.11 13.46 8.71
C ARG A 109 -0.65 13.12 7.44
N VAL A 110 0.07 12.89 6.35
CA VAL A 110 -0.50 12.59 5.03
C VAL A 110 0.27 11.47 4.33
N VAL A 111 -0.46 10.53 3.74
CA VAL A 111 0.08 9.50 2.85
C VAL A 111 -0.51 9.75 1.47
N THR A 112 0.37 9.91 0.49
CA THR A 112 0.00 10.20 -0.89
C THR A 112 0.27 8.97 -1.74
N PHE A 113 -0.74 8.57 -2.51
CA PHE A 113 -0.68 7.56 -3.55
C PHE A 113 -0.94 8.28 -4.88
N LYS A 114 0.10 8.45 -5.69
CA LYS A 114 0.00 9.10 -6.99
C LYS A 114 0.27 8.09 -8.09
N ASN A 115 -0.70 7.88 -8.96
CA ASN A 115 -0.57 7.02 -10.12
C ASN A 115 0.04 7.79 -11.30
N ILE A 116 1.10 7.24 -11.89
CA ILE A 116 1.75 7.73 -13.11
C ILE A 116 2.03 6.50 -13.98
N GLU A 117 1.36 6.36 -15.13
CA GLU A 117 1.55 5.23 -16.07
C GLU A 117 1.52 3.85 -15.38
N ASP A 118 0.43 3.58 -14.64
CA ASP A 118 0.21 2.38 -13.80
C ASP A 118 1.25 2.12 -12.70
N SER A 119 2.13 3.09 -12.46
CA SER A 119 3.12 3.06 -11.39
C SER A 119 2.63 3.97 -10.27
N ILE A 120 2.29 3.36 -9.14
CA ILE A 120 1.78 4.07 -7.97
C ILE A 120 2.96 4.52 -7.12
N GLU A 121 3.27 5.80 -7.17
CA GLU A 121 4.23 6.42 -6.27
C GLU A 121 3.60 6.65 -4.90
N VAL A 122 4.26 6.11 -3.87
CA VAL A 122 3.85 6.28 -2.48
C VAL A 122 4.83 7.20 -1.77
N ARG A 123 4.30 8.22 -1.10
CA ARG A 123 5.08 9.11 -0.24
C ARG A 123 4.34 9.31 1.08
N HIS A 124 5.11 9.51 2.14
CA HIS A 124 4.58 9.69 3.49
C HIS A 124 5.21 10.93 4.13
N HIS A 125 4.38 11.95 4.32
CA HIS A 125 4.77 13.24 4.84
C HIS A 125 4.04 13.56 6.14
N VAL A 126 4.68 14.39 6.95
CA VAL A 126 4.01 15.22 7.94
C VAL A 126 4.02 16.66 7.42
N PHE A 127 3.01 17.42 7.81
CA PHE A 127 2.88 18.80 7.38
C PHE A 127 2.61 19.72 8.56
N VAL A 128 3.14 20.92 8.48
CA VAL A 128 2.85 22.00 9.42
C VAL A 128 2.32 23.19 8.62
N LYS A 129 1.16 23.69 9.04
CA LYS A 129 0.58 24.90 8.45
C LYS A 129 1.26 26.10 9.08
N THR A 130 2.15 26.77 8.32
CA THR A 130 2.90 27.94 8.80
C THR A 130 2.14 29.25 8.63
N GLY A 131 1.11 29.26 7.77
CA GLY A 131 0.24 30.41 7.52
C GLY A 131 -1.06 29.99 6.85
N TYR A 132 -1.93 30.94 6.50
CA TYR A 132 -3.23 30.60 5.89
C TYR A 132 -3.09 29.90 4.53
N GLN A 133 -2.10 30.33 3.72
CA GLN A 133 -1.83 29.84 2.36
C GLN A 133 -0.51 29.05 2.24
N SER A 134 0.22 28.84 3.33
CA SER A 134 1.51 28.17 3.32
C SER A 134 1.50 26.91 4.18
N VAL A 135 2.06 25.84 3.62
CA VAL A 135 2.23 24.55 4.29
C VAL A 135 3.63 24.06 4.03
N GLU A 136 4.33 23.67 5.09
CA GLU A 136 5.64 23.03 5.00
C GLU A 136 5.47 21.52 5.17
N LEU A 137 6.18 20.77 4.34
CA LEU A 137 6.16 19.30 4.33
C LEU A 137 7.51 18.77 4.79
N ALA A 138 7.48 17.77 5.66
CA ALA A 138 8.64 16.98 6.03
C ALA A 138 8.37 15.51 5.74
N GLU A 139 9.31 14.84 5.09
CA GLU A 139 9.18 13.43 4.75
C GLU A 139 9.59 12.54 5.93
N VAL A 140 8.77 11.53 6.22
CA VAL A 140 8.92 10.71 7.44
C VAL A 140 8.89 9.21 7.20
N GLY A 141 8.33 8.76 6.09
CA GLY A 141 8.20 7.33 5.76
C GLY A 141 9.00 6.94 4.52
N PRO A 142 9.06 5.64 4.21
CA PRO A 142 9.80 5.14 3.06
C PRO A 142 9.24 5.70 1.75
N ARG A 143 10.12 5.85 0.76
CA ARG A 143 9.74 6.12 -0.64
C ARG A 143 9.64 4.78 -1.35
N MET A 144 8.60 4.63 -2.15
CA MET A 144 8.51 3.48 -3.05
C MET A 144 7.64 3.82 -4.23
N THR A 145 7.91 3.14 -5.34
CA THR A 145 7.01 3.07 -6.49
C THR A 145 6.52 1.63 -6.55
N MET A 146 5.21 1.43 -6.43
CA MET A 146 4.62 0.10 -6.50
C MET A 146 3.83 -0.05 -7.79
N ARG A 147 4.00 -1.18 -8.45
CA ARG A 147 3.25 -1.52 -9.67
C ARG A 147 2.43 -2.76 -9.41
N LEU A 148 1.12 -2.63 -9.57
CA LEU A 148 0.18 -3.74 -9.46
C LEU A 148 0.45 -4.75 -10.57
N PHE A 149 0.55 -6.03 -10.23
CA PHE A 149 0.67 -7.10 -11.23
C PHE A 149 -0.46 -8.13 -11.18
N GLU A 150 -1.19 -8.21 -10.07
CA GLU A 150 -2.31 -9.15 -9.92
C GLU A 150 -3.31 -8.66 -8.88
N ILE A 151 -4.61 -8.82 -9.18
CA ILE A 151 -5.71 -8.80 -8.22
C ILE A 151 -6.46 -10.12 -8.36
N ARG A 152 -6.58 -10.84 -7.26
CA ARG A 152 -7.29 -12.11 -7.18
C ARG A 152 -8.42 -12.02 -6.16
N GLN A 153 -9.57 -12.61 -6.47
CA GLN A 153 -10.63 -12.81 -5.48
C GLN A 153 -10.23 -13.96 -4.57
N GLY A 154 -10.12 -13.69 -3.27
CA GLY A 154 -9.71 -14.66 -2.28
C GLY A 154 -8.47 -14.23 -1.50
N THR A 155 -8.28 -14.88 -0.36
CA THR A 155 -7.18 -14.60 0.58
C THR A 155 -5.85 -15.17 0.09
N ALA A 156 -4.73 -14.75 0.68
CA ALA A 156 -3.36 -15.15 0.29
C ALA A 156 -3.09 -16.67 0.19
N GLU A 157 -3.90 -17.53 0.82
CA GLU A 157 -3.81 -18.99 0.70
C GLU A 157 -4.40 -19.53 -0.62
N SER A 158 -5.44 -18.88 -1.14
CA SER A 158 -6.26 -19.34 -2.26
C SER A 158 -5.58 -19.06 -3.60
N LYS A 159 -4.60 -19.88 -3.97
CA LYS A 159 -3.93 -19.80 -5.27
C LYS A 159 -4.84 -20.10 -6.48
N GLU A 160 -5.98 -20.73 -6.24
CA GLU A 160 -6.96 -21.10 -7.26
C GLU A 160 -8.12 -20.10 -7.37
N GLY A 161 -8.12 -19.00 -6.59
CA GLY A 161 -9.17 -17.99 -6.66
C GLY A 161 -9.23 -17.29 -8.01
N ASP A 162 -10.40 -16.79 -8.40
CA ASP A 162 -10.60 -16.12 -9.68
C ASP A 162 -9.73 -14.85 -9.79
N VAL A 163 -9.00 -14.72 -10.89
CA VAL A 163 -8.15 -13.55 -11.16
C VAL A 163 -9.04 -12.43 -11.71
N GLU A 164 -9.25 -11.39 -10.90
CA GLU A 164 -10.00 -10.19 -11.31
C GLU A 164 -9.23 -9.42 -12.38
N TRP A 165 -7.91 -9.28 -12.19
CA TRP A 165 -7.03 -8.63 -13.15
C TRP A 165 -5.59 -9.13 -12.98
N ALA A 166 -4.84 -9.26 -14.08
CA ALA A 166 -3.42 -9.52 -14.05
C ALA A 166 -2.68 -8.75 -15.15
N LEU A 167 -1.45 -8.36 -14.87
CA LEU A 167 -0.60 -7.61 -15.78
C LEU A 167 -0.18 -8.49 -16.97
N SER A 168 -0.74 -8.22 -18.15
CA SER A 168 -0.40 -8.94 -19.39
C SER A 168 0.86 -8.36 -20.03
N GLN A 169 2.05 -8.89 -19.71
CA GLN A 169 3.31 -8.33 -20.22
C GLN A 169 3.60 -8.69 -21.68
N TYR A 170 3.31 -9.92 -22.10
CA TYR A 170 3.71 -10.49 -23.39
C TYR A 170 2.68 -10.29 -24.51
N THR A 171 1.88 -9.23 -24.46
CA THR A 171 0.89 -8.90 -25.51
C THR A 171 1.34 -7.70 -26.34
N ARG A 172 0.95 -7.65 -27.63
CA ARG A 172 1.42 -6.65 -28.60
C ARG A 172 1.22 -5.19 -28.16
N THR A 173 0.14 -4.92 -27.42
CA THR A 173 -0.23 -3.56 -26.98
C THR A 173 -0.09 -3.37 -25.47
N SER A 174 0.60 -4.27 -24.76
CA SER A 174 0.71 -4.24 -23.29
C SER A 174 1.24 -2.89 -22.78
N LYS A 175 2.28 -2.37 -23.44
CA LYS A 175 2.95 -1.11 -23.08
C LYS A 175 2.21 0.16 -23.53
N LYS A 176 1.08 0.03 -24.24
CA LYS A 176 0.34 1.18 -24.80
C LYS A 176 -0.94 1.50 -24.01
N LYS A 177 -1.28 0.67 -23.02
CA LYS A 177 -2.52 0.77 -22.27
C LYS A 177 -2.17 1.03 -20.81
N ASP A 178 -2.82 2.05 -20.27
CA ASP A 178 -2.85 2.32 -18.83
C ASP A 178 -4.16 1.77 -18.27
N TYR A 179 -4.09 1.15 -17.09
CA TYR A 179 -5.19 0.43 -16.48
C TYR A 179 -5.70 1.06 -15.18
N LEU A 180 -4.96 1.94 -14.50
CA LEU A 180 -5.31 2.55 -13.20
C LEU A 180 -5.93 3.96 -13.33
#